data_AF-A0A356QRR3-F1
#
_entry.id   AF-A0A356QRR3-F1
#
_cell.length_a   1.000
_cell.length_b   1.000
_cell.length_c   1.000
_cell.angle_alpha   90.00
_cell.angle_beta   90.00
_cell.angle_gamma   90.00
#
_symmetry.space_group_name_H-M   'P 1'
#
loop_
_entity.id
_entity.type
_entity.pdbx_description
1 polymer ?
#
loop_
_entity_poly.entity_id
_entity_poly.type
_entity_poly.pdbx_seq_one_letter_code
_entity_poly.pdbx_strand_id
1 'polypeptide(L)'
;MTIVGLIGKIGAGKTTVANLFRQHGAVVIDADALTHDALTDQRVQEQIRTRFGASVFMGNEIDRSRLAECVFGDQPEQKNALKDLEGIIHPRVRKSLEER
;
A
#
# COMPACT_ATOMS: atom_id res chain seq x y z
N MET A 1 22.31 -10.11 -1.92
CA MET A 1 21.35 -9.64 -2.93
C MET A 1 21.39 -8.13 -2.97
N THR A 2 21.49 -7.52 -4.15
CA THR A 2 21.48 -6.06 -4.31
C THR A 2 20.04 -5.61 -4.50
N ILE A 3 19.58 -4.67 -3.66
CA ILE A 3 18.24 -4.08 -3.76
C ILE A 3 18.39 -2.66 -4.32
N VAL A 4 17.63 -2.36 -5.37
CA VAL A 4 17.63 -1.04 -6.02
C VAL A 4 16.22 -0.46 -5.94
N GLY A 5 16.09 0.71 -5.29
CA GLY A 5 14.82 1.43 -5.20
C GLY A 5 14.60 2.31 -6.43
N LEU A 6 13.58 2.01 -7.24
CA LEU A 6 13.17 2.84 -8.37
C LEU A 6 12.10 3.84 -7.94
N ILE A 7 12.50 5.09 -7.69
CA ILE A 7 11.62 6.19 -7.26
C ILE A 7 11.48 7.26 -8.35
N GLY A 8 10.39 8.03 -8.30
CA GLY A 8 10.11 9.08 -9.27
C GLY A 8 8.65 9.55 -9.23
N LYS A 9 8.39 10.74 -9.78
CA LYS A 9 7.04 11.35 -9.82
C LYS A 9 6.05 10.50 -10.65
N ILE A 10 4.76 10.79 -10.49
CA ILE A 10 3.71 10.24 -11.37
C ILE A 10 4.03 10.66 -12.82
N GLY A 11 3.91 9.74 -13.77
CA GLY A 11 4.24 9.98 -15.19
C GLY A 11 5.73 9.96 -15.54
N ALA A 12 6.65 9.77 -14.58
CA ALA A 12 8.10 9.78 -14.84
C ALA A 12 8.65 8.54 -15.58
N GLY A 13 7.80 7.64 -16.10
CA GLY A 13 8.23 6.45 -16.83
C GLY A 13 8.82 5.31 -15.98
N LYS A 14 8.58 5.30 -14.66
CA LYS A 14 9.06 4.24 -13.75
C LYS A 14 8.69 2.84 -14.24
N THR A 15 7.45 2.63 -14.67
CA THR A 15 6.96 1.35 -15.19
C THR A 15 7.77 0.90 -16.41
N THR A 16 8.16 1.82 -17.28
CA THR A 16 9.00 1.53 -18.45
C THR A 16 10.39 1.05 -18.01
N VAL A 17 11.03 1.78 -17.10
CA VAL A 17 12.36 1.41 -16.56
C VAL A 17 12.30 0.07 -15.81
N ALA A 18 11.26 -0.14 -15.00
CA ALA A 18 10.99 -1.39 -14.31
C ALA A 18 10.86 -2.57 -15.29
N ASN A 19 10.17 -2.39 -16.42
CA ASN A 19 10.07 -3.43 -17.44
C ASN A 19 11.41 -3.71 -18.14
N LEU A 20 12.23 -2.69 -18.36
CA LEU A 20 13.59 -2.87 -18.89
C LEU A 20 14.46 -3.70 -17.93
N PHE A 21 14.38 -3.44 -16.62
CA PHE A 21 15.05 -4.26 -15.62
C PHE A 21 14.59 -5.72 -15.66
N ARG A 22 13.27 -5.97 -15.77
CA ARG A 22 12.73 -7.34 -15.94
C ARG A 22 13.31 -8.05 -17.15
N GLN A 23 13.40 -7.36 -18.30
CA GLN A 23 13.97 -7.93 -19.53
C GLN A 23 15.44 -8.33 -19.38
N HIS A 24 16.17 -7.69 -18.47
CA HIS A 24 17.57 -8.02 -18.15
C HIS A 24 17.70 -9.01 -16.98
N GLY A 25 16.62 -9.70 -16.60
CA GLY A 25 16.63 -10.76 -15.59
C GLY A 25 16.48 -10.27 -14.15
N ALA A 26 16.21 -8.99 -13.92
CA ALA A 26 15.93 -8.50 -12.57
C ALA A 26 14.54 -8.94 -12.10
N VAL A 27 14.44 -9.37 -10.84
CA VAL A 27 13.16 -9.49 -10.14
C VAL A 27 12.68 -8.09 -9.80
N VAL A 28 11.53 -7.70 -10.35
CA VAL A 28 10.96 -6.37 -10.13
C VAL A 28 9.71 -6.49 -9.30
N ILE A 29 9.79 -5.87 -8.12
CA ILE A 29 8.72 -5.78 -7.15
C ILE A 29 8.07 -4.42 -7.27
N ASP A 30 6.75 -4.42 -7.42
CA ASP A 30 5.93 -3.21 -7.45
C ASP A 30 5.32 -2.96 -6.07
N ALA A 31 5.77 -1.89 -5.40
CA ALA A 31 5.30 -1.54 -4.05
C ALA A 31 3.82 -1.12 -4.04
N ASP A 32 3.34 -0.49 -5.11
CA ASP A 32 1.94 -0.07 -5.22
C ASP A 32 1.03 -1.30 -5.34
N ALA A 33 1.46 -2.29 -6.13
CA ALA A 33 0.75 -3.56 -6.26
C ALA A 33 0.72 -4.33 -4.92
N LEU A 34 1.85 -4.43 -4.21
CA LEU A 34 1.89 -5.09 -2.91
C LEU A 34 0.98 -4.42 -1.86
N THR A 35 0.90 -3.09 -1.91
CA THR A 35 0.00 -2.33 -1.03
C THR A 35 -1.45 -2.60 -1.39
N HIS A 36 -1.78 -2.67 -2.68
CA HIS A 36 -3.11 -3.03 -3.16
C HIS A 36 -3.51 -4.43 -2.68
N ASP A 37 -2.62 -5.41 -2.82
CA ASP A 37 -2.85 -6.78 -2.38
C ASP A 37 -3.05 -6.85 -0.86
N ALA A 38 -2.27 -6.10 -0.09
CA ALA A 38 -2.41 -6.04 1.36
C ALA A 38 -3.81 -5.58 1.81
N LEU A 39 -4.48 -4.70 1.06
CA LEU A 39 -5.85 -4.24 1.36
C LEU A 39 -6.93 -5.32 1.13
N THR A 40 -6.60 -6.38 0.40
CA THR A 40 -7.50 -7.54 0.20
C THR A 40 -7.32 -8.62 1.26
N ASP A 41 -6.28 -8.50 2.10
CA ASP A 41 -6.02 -9.45 3.18
C ASP A 41 -7.08 -9.31 4.28
N GLN A 42 -7.74 -10.41 4.64
CA GLN A 42 -8.83 -10.42 5.60
C GLN A 42 -8.40 -9.88 6.98
N ARG A 43 -7.17 -10.13 7.42
CA ARG A 43 -6.68 -9.62 8.72
C ARG A 43 -6.46 -8.11 8.65
N VAL A 44 -5.93 -7.61 7.53
CA VAL A 44 -5.78 -6.17 7.30
C VAL A 44 -7.15 -5.49 7.25
N GLN A 45 -8.12 -6.08 6.56
CA GLN A 45 -9.49 -5.56 6.51
C GLN A 45 -10.12 -5.49 7.90
N GLU A 46 -9.96 -6.51 8.73
CA GLU A 46 -10.51 -6.52 10.09
C GLU A 46 -9.86 -5.45 10.98
N GLN A 47 -8.54 -5.26 10.87
CA GLN A 47 -7.82 -4.19 11.58
C GLN A 47 -8.28 -2.79 11.13
N ILE A 48 -8.47 -2.60 9.82
CA ILE A 48 -8.99 -1.34 9.26
C ILE A 48 -10.42 -1.11 9.73
N ARG A 49 -11.28 -2.13 9.73
CA ARG A 49 -12.67 -2.04 10.22
C ARG A 49 -12.71 -1.68 11.70
N THR A 50 -11.82 -2.25 12.51
CA THR A 50 -11.70 -1.93 13.93
C THR A 50 -11.26 -0.49 14.16
N ARG A 51 -10.28 -0.01 13.39
CA ARG A 51 -9.68 1.32 13.59
C ARG A 51 -10.48 2.48 12.99
N PHE A 52 -11.05 2.28 11.81
CA PHE A 52 -11.70 3.33 11.01
C PHE A 52 -13.23 3.16 10.93
N GLY A 53 -13.76 2.03 11.41
CA GLY A 53 -15.17 1.71 11.39
C GLY A 53 -15.64 1.14 10.04
N ALA A 54 -16.93 0.79 9.99
CA ALA A 54 -17.55 0.25 8.78
C ALA A 54 -17.82 1.31 7.70
N SER A 55 -17.68 2.60 8.02
CA SER A 55 -17.92 3.71 7.08
C SER A 55 -16.95 3.72 5.90
N VAL A 56 -15.72 3.23 6.10
CA VAL A 56 -14.68 3.13 5.05
C VAL A 56 -14.80 1.85 4.21
N PHE A 57 -15.91 1.12 4.31
CA PHE A 57 -16.19 -0.07 3.51
C PHE A 57 -17.38 0.15 2.58
N MET A 58 -17.31 -0.45 1.39
CA MET A 58 -18.44 -0.68 0.51
C MET A 58 -18.70 -2.19 0.45
N GLY A 59 -19.65 -2.65 1.26
CA GLY A 59 -19.89 -4.09 1.46
C GLY A 59 -18.72 -4.73 2.21
N ASN A 60 -18.06 -5.69 1.57
CA ASN A 60 -16.91 -6.41 2.14
C ASN A 60 -15.55 -5.83 1.71
N GLU A 61 -15.54 -4.83 0.83
CA GLU A 61 -14.32 -4.23 0.31
C GLU A 61 -14.07 -2.85 0.91
N ILE A 62 -12.81 -2.47 0.98
CA ILE A 62 -12.40 -1.14 1.45
C ILE A 62 -12.71 -0.11 0.38
N ASP A 63 -13.47 0.92 0.75
CA ASP A 63 -13.64 2.13 -0.05
C ASP A 63 -12.42 3.03 0.13
N ARG A 64 -11.56 3.02 -0.88
CA ARG A 64 -10.28 3.75 -0.85
C ARG A 64 -10.48 5.26 -0.79
N SER A 65 -11.54 5.78 -1.39
CA SER A 65 -11.82 7.22 -1.38
C SER A 65 -12.18 7.66 0.03
N ARG A 66 -13.06 6.91 0.70
CA ARG A 66 -13.44 7.21 2.09
C ARG A 66 -12.30 7.01 3.08
N LEU A 67 -11.50 5.95 2.88
CA LEU A 67 -10.32 5.73 3.72
C LEU A 67 -9.30 6.88 3.51
N ALA A 68 -9.10 7.32 2.27
CA ALA A 68 -8.24 8.45 1.93
C ALA A 68 -8.68 9.75 2.62
N GLU A 69 -9.98 10.06 2.64
CA GLU A 69 -10.52 11.23 3.36
C GLU A 69 -10.21 11.19 4.86
N CYS A 70 -10.16 10.00 5.46
CA CYS A 70 -9.88 9.81 6.88
C CYS A 70 -8.39 9.98 7.22
N VAL A 71 -7.49 9.67 6.29
CA VAL A 71 -6.03 9.61 6.57
C VAL A 71 -5.24 10.73 5.90
N PHE A 72 -5.75 11.35 4.84
CA PHE A 72 -5.07 12.42 4.13
C PHE A 72 -5.63 13.80 4.51
N GLY A 73 -4.77 14.62 5.08
CA GLY A 73 -5.01 16.01 5.39
C GLY A 73 -4.04 16.53 6.44
N ASP A 74 -4.23 17.78 6.86
CA ASP A 74 -3.27 18.48 7.73
C ASP A 74 -3.56 18.35 9.22
N GLN A 75 -4.77 17.90 9.57
CA GLN A 75 -5.21 17.79 10.96
C GLN A 75 -4.40 16.73 11.72
N PRO A 76 -4.10 16.96 13.00
CA PRO A 76 -3.37 15.99 13.83
C PRO A 76 -4.01 14.60 13.85
N GLU A 77 -5.35 14.54 13.87
CA GLU A 77 -6.12 13.31 13.86
C GLU A 77 -5.88 12.50 12.57
N GLN A 78 -5.86 13.17 11.41
CA GLN A 78 -5.60 12.54 10.11
C GLN A 78 -4.15 12.05 10.01
N LYS A 79 -3.19 12.80 10.55
CA LYS A 79 -1.78 12.36 10.64
C LYS A 79 -1.61 11.12 11.51
N ASN A 80 -2.32 11.05 12.63
CA ASN A 80 -2.32 9.86 13.49
C ASN A 80 -3.04 8.68 12.80
N ALA A 81 -4.16 8.94 12.15
CA ALA A 81 -4.89 7.98 11.34
C ALA A 81 -4.04 7.38 10.22
N LEU A 82 -3.23 8.21 9.52
CA LEU A 82 -2.29 7.74 8.52
C LEU A 82 -1.22 6.81 9.11
N LYS A 83 -0.63 7.18 10.25
CA LYS A 83 0.35 6.33 10.95
C LYS A 83 -0.25 4.99 11.38
N ASP A 84 -1.50 5.00 11.84
CA ASP A 84 -2.21 3.78 12.21
C ASP A 84 -2.45 2.90 10.98
N LEU A 85 -2.87 3.49 9.86
CA LEU A 85 -3.04 2.76 8.60
C LEU A 85 -1.71 2.17 8.10
N GLU A 86 -0.64 2.96 8.10
CA GLU A 86 0.71 2.50 7.75
C GLU A 86 1.16 1.36 8.67
N GLY A 87 0.89 1.45 9.98
CA GLY A 87 1.20 0.42 10.97
C GLY A 87 0.45 -0.89 10.73
N ILE A 88 -0.74 -0.84 10.13
CA ILE A 88 -1.53 -2.01 9.74
C ILE A 88 -1.00 -2.61 8.42
N ILE A 89 -0.71 -1.78 7.42
CA ILE A 89 -0.34 -2.22 6.07
C ILE A 89 1.11 -2.68 5.97
N HIS A 90 2.05 -1.92 6.55
CA HIS A 90 3.49 -2.16 6.36
C HIS A 90 3.94 -3.56 6.80
N PRO A 91 3.47 -4.15 7.92
CA PRO A 91 3.80 -5.52 8.27
C PRO A 91 3.39 -6.53 7.19
N ARG A 92 2.20 -6.36 6.59
CA ARG A 92 1.71 -7.26 5.53
C ARG A 92 2.52 -7.13 4.24
N VAL A 93 2.89 -5.90 3.87
CA VAL A 93 3.73 -5.62 2.70
C VAL A 93 5.14 -6.19 2.90
N ARG A 94 5.74 -6.02 4.09
CA ARG A 94 7.05 -6.63 4.42
C ARG A 94 7.02 -8.14 4.32
N LYS A 95 5.97 -8.79 4.82
CA LYS A 95 5.79 -10.24 4.67
C LYS A 95 5.71 -10.67 3.20
N SER A 96 4.98 -9.93 2.36
CA SER A 96 4.95 -10.19 0.91
C SER A 96 6.31 -10.04 0.23
N LEU A 97 7.17 -9.14 0.73
CA LEU A 97 8.51 -8.94 0.21
C LEU A 97 9.43 -10.11 0.57
N GLU A 98 9.31 -10.64 1.79
CA GLU A 98 10.12 -11.77 2.28
C GLU A 98 9.73 -13.11 1.62
N GLU A 99 8.49 -13.23 1.16
CA GLU A 99 7.98 -14.44 0.48
C GLU A 99 8.41 -14.53 -1.01
N ARG A 100 9.19 -13.57 -1.52
CA ARG A 100 9.61 -13.46 -2.93
C ARG A 100 11.13 -13.49 -3.08
#